data_AF-A0AA40CNF3-F1
#
_entry.id   AF-A0AA40CNF3-F1
#
_cell.length_a   1.000
_cell.length_b   1.000
_cell.length_c   1.000
_cell.angle_alpha   90.00
_cell.angle_beta   90.00
_cell.angle_gamma   90.00
#
_symmetry.space_group_name_H-M   'P 1'
#
loop_
_entity.id
_entity.type
_entity.pdbx_description
1 polymer ?
#
loop_
_entity_poly.entity_id
_entity_poly.type
_entity_poly.pdbx_seq_one_letter_code
_entity_poly.pdbx_strand_id
1 'polypeptide(L)'
;MSAPFVVLLLGSVKSGKTTFVKSLLKAGVVDGPTTTCREYEVNLSGSAFMIIDTPGFDNSVRANLVVLRTIAEKLDETTKRKTNLKVNGVIYFHRITDLRLTGPAATQIEILEQICGKDFYPHVAFVTSMWNRINRKVDVSYDNLHKALGQKYSAWEFFQFTDGASAEKVLESLRGNAATTATLQLEKEVRASGSKASSVRKTKAGKRIEREMDRNRCTIL
;
A
#
# COMPACT_ATOMS: atom_id res chain seq x y z
N MET A 1 -13.98 12.36 21.08
CA MET A 1 -13.08 11.33 20.51
C MET A 1 -12.19 11.99 19.47
N SER A 2 -10.87 11.77 19.51
CA SER A 2 -9.95 12.26 18.47
C SER A 2 -10.21 11.53 17.15
N ALA A 3 -9.95 12.19 16.01
CA ALA A 3 -10.06 11.55 14.70
C ALA A 3 -9.15 10.30 14.60
N PRO A 4 -9.59 9.22 13.91
CA PRO A 4 -8.79 8.01 13.78
C PRO A 4 -7.54 8.27 12.92
N PHE A 5 -6.48 7.49 13.16
CA PHE A 5 -5.30 7.45 12.30
C PHE A 5 -5.60 6.59 11.07
N VAL A 6 -5.65 7.21 9.89
CA VAL A 6 -6.04 6.55 8.64
C VAL A 6 -4.81 5.91 7.98
N VAL A 7 -4.89 4.61 7.69
CA VAL A 7 -3.82 3.82 7.07
C VAL A 7 -4.32 3.20 5.77
N LEU A 8 -3.62 3.44 4.67
CA LEU A 8 -3.94 2.87 3.37
C LEU A 8 -3.07 1.62 3.09
N LEU A 9 -3.68 0.49 2.78
CA LEU A 9 -2.95 -0.73 2.42
C LEU A 9 -2.74 -0.80 0.91
N LEU A 10 -1.51 -0.94 0.43
CA LEU A 10 -1.16 -1.06 -0.98
C LEU A 10 -0.37 -2.35 -1.26
N GLY A 11 -0.33 -2.77 -2.51
CA GLY A 11 0.44 -3.95 -2.96
C GLY A 11 -0.35 -4.85 -3.90
N SER A 12 0.29 -5.91 -4.40
CA SER A 12 -0.31 -6.79 -5.41
C SER A 12 -1.51 -7.61 -4.91
N VAL A 13 -2.25 -8.20 -5.85
CA VAL A 13 -3.25 -9.23 -5.52
C VAL A 13 -2.58 -10.37 -4.73
N LYS A 14 -3.21 -10.80 -3.63
CA LYS A 14 -2.70 -11.84 -2.70
C LYS A 14 -1.36 -11.48 -2.03
N SER A 15 -1.04 -10.19 -1.87
CA SER A 15 0.16 -9.75 -1.13
C SER A 15 0.03 -9.79 0.39
N GLY A 16 -1.16 -10.05 0.94
CA GLY A 16 -1.39 -10.15 2.39
C GLY A 16 -2.12 -8.97 3.04
N LYS A 17 -2.58 -7.96 2.28
CA LYS A 17 -3.34 -6.81 2.79
C LYS A 17 -4.53 -7.20 3.66
N THR A 18 -5.47 -7.99 3.13
CA THR A 18 -6.65 -8.42 3.89
C THR A 18 -6.29 -9.37 5.04
N THR A 19 -5.22 -10.18 4.89
CA THR A 19 -4.72 -11.04 5.98
C THR A 19 -4.19 -10.21 7.15
N PHE A 20 -3.54 -9.07 6.88
CA PHE A 20 -3.09 -8.13 7.90
C PHE A 20 -4.25 -7.51 8.67
N VAL A 21 -5.34 -7.16 8.00
CA VAL A 21 -6.56 -6.70 8.69
C VAL A 21 -7.12 -7.82 9.58
N LYS A 22 -7.18 -9.05 9.07
CA LYS A 22 -7.67 -10.22 9.84
C LYS A 22 -6.81 -10.54 11.06
N SER A 23 -5.51 -10.28 11.02
CA SER A 23 -4.66 -10.50 12.20
C SER A 23 -4.90 -9.48 13.31
N LEU A 24 -5.53 -8.34 13.00
CA LEU A 24 -5.86 -7.27 13.95
C LEU A 24 -7.31 -7.34 14.45
N LEU A 25 -8.21 -8.01 13.72
CA LEU A 25 -9.63 -8.07 14.04
C LEU A 25 -10.10 -9.48 14.40
N LYS A 26 -10.87 -9.58 15.47
CA LYS A 26 -11.43 -10.87 15.93
C LYS A 26 -12.54 -11.42 15.01
N ALA A 27 -13.26 -10.56 14.30
CA ALA A 27 -14.34 -10.92 13.37
C ALA A 27 -14.65 -9.75 12.41
N GLY A 28 -15.52 -9.99 11.41
CA GLY A 28 -16.10 -8.93 10.56
C GLY A 28 -15.30 -8.57 9.30
N VAL A 29 -14.23 -9.31 8.99
CA VAL A 29 -13.46 -9.11 7.75
C VAL A 29 -14.00 -10.00 6.64
N VAL A 30 -14.41 -9.40 5.53
CA VAL A 30 -15.00 -10.11 4.39
C VAL A 30 -13.96 -10.95 3.66
N ASP A 31 -14.30 -12.22 3.43
CA ASP A 31 -13.51 -13.15 2.62
C ASP A 31 -13.60 -12.90 1.13
N GLY A 32 -12.56 -13.31 0.40
CA GLY A 32 -12.49 -13.22 -1.06
C GLY A 32 -11.79 -11.98 -1.60
N PRO A 33 -11.75 -11.81 -2.93
CA PRO A 33 -11.04 -10.71 -3.58
C PRO A 33 -11.58 -9.34 -3.14
N THR A 34 -10.66 -8.45 -2.80
CA THR A 34 -10.95 -7.03 -2.60
C THR A 34 -11.04 -6.36 -3.97
N THR A 35 -12.24 -6.07 -4.46
CA THR A 35 -12.50 -5.39 -5.75
C THR A 35 -12.83 -3.91 -5.60
N THR A 36 -13.21 -3.49 -4.39
CA THR A 36 -13.42 -2.10 -3.95
C THR A 36 -12.68 -1.85 -2.64
N CYS A 37 -12.43 -0.58 -2.29
CA CYS A 37 -11.79 -0.26 -1.01
C CYS A 37 -12.75 -0.53 0.16
N ARG A 38 -12.27 -1.21 1.21
CA ARG A 38 -13.01 -1.52 2.44
C ARG A 38 -12.36 -0.81 3.63
N GLU A 39 -13.17 -0.30 4.54
CA GLU A 39 -12.70 0.36 5.76
C GLU A 39 -12.91 -0.55 6.97
N TYR A 40 -11.91 -0.58 7.84
CA TYR A 40 -11.94 -1.35 9.08
C TYR A 40 -11.45 -0.48 10.23
N GLU A 41 -12.22 -0.43 11.30
CA GLU A 41 -11.84 0.27 12.53
C GLU A 41 -11.08 -0.68 13.45
N VAL A 42 -9.88 -0.27 13.87
CA VAL A 42 -9.03 -1.02 14.78
C VAL A 42 -8.69 -0.14 15.97
N ASN A 43 -8.89 -0.64 17.18
CA ASN A 43 -8.44 0.02 18.40
C ASN A 43 -7.22 -0.73 18.94
N LEU A 44 -6.08 -0.06 18.99
CA LEU A 44 -4.82 -0.63 19.44
C LEU A 44 -4.18 0.31 20.46
N SER A 45 -3.88 -0.18 21.66
CA SER A 45 -3.19 0.57 22.71
C SER A 45 -3.82 1.94 23.00
N GLY A 46 -5.17 2.02 22.98
CA GLY A 46 -5.93 3.25 23.20
C GLY A 46 -5.98 4.21 22.00
N SER A 47 -5.37 3.87 20.87
CA SER A 47 -5.42 4.62 19.62
C SER A 47 -6.42 4.01 18.64
N ALA A 48 -7.27 4.86 18.05
CA ALA A 48 -8.20 4.47 17.00
C ALA A 48 -7.52 4.58 15.62
N PHE A 49 -7.59 3.51 14.84
CA PHE A 49 -7.11 3.41 13.47
C PHE A 49 -8.27 3.16 12.52
N MET A 50 -8.17 3.72 11.31
CA MET A 50 -9.04 3.40 10.19
C MET A 50 -8.18 2.82 9.08
N ILE A 51 -8.28 1.51 8.86
CA ILE A 51 -7.53 0.80 7.84
C ILE A 51 -8.35 0.71 6.57
N ILE A 52 -7.81 1.24 5.47
CA ILE A 52 -8.38 1.16 4.13
C ILE A 52 -7.70 0.01 3.39
N ASP A 53 -8.35 -1.16 3.34
CA ASP A 53 -7.92 -2.29 2.51
C ASP A 53 -8.31 -2.03 1.06
N THR A 54 -7.33 -2.05 0.15
CA THR A 54 -7.56 -1.72 -1.27
C THR A 54 -7.54 -2.98 -2.13
N PRO A 55 -8.14 -2.90 -3.34
CA PRO A 55 -7.83 -3.84 -4.40
C PRO A 55 -6.33 -3.92 -4.67
N GLY A 56 -5.87 -5.09 -5.09
CA GLY A 56 -4.47 -5.32 -5.40
C GLY A 56 -4.12 -4.99 -6.84
N PHE A 57 -2.91 -4.45 -7.05
CA PHE A 57 -2.34 -4.34 -8.39
C PHE A 57 -1.99 -5.73 -8.96
N ASP A 58 -2.02 -5.87 -10.28
CA ASP A 58 -1.62 -7.06 -11.01
C ASP A 58 -0.73 -6.70 -12.22
N ASN A 59 -0.65 -7.59 -13.21
CA ASN A 59 0.18 -7.39 -14.41
C ASN A 59 -0.57 -6.72 -15.58
N SER A 60 -1.85 -6.38 -15.40
CA SER A 60 -2.68 -5.77 -16.43
C SER A 60 -2.71 -4.26 -16.26
N VAL A 61 -2.18 -3.52 -17.24
CA VAL A 61 -2.24 -2.05 -17.27
C VAL A 61 -3.67 -1.54 -17.08
N ARG A 62 -4.65 -2.16 -17.78
CA ARG A 62 -6.05 -1.76 -17.68
C ARG A 62 -6.60 -2.00 -16.28
N ALA A 63 -6.28 -3.15 -15.66
CA ALA A 63 -6.72 -3.45 -14.30
C ALA A 63 -6.06 -2.51 -13.29
N ASN A 64 -4.76 -2.25 -13.43
CA ASN A 64 -4.02 -1.34 -12.56
C ASN A 64 -4.55 0.10 -12.61
N LEU A 65 -4.98 0.59 -13.78
CA LEU A 65 -5.66 1.89 -13.89
C LEU A 65 -7.03 1.91 -13.19
N VAL A 66 -7.77 0.80 -13.23
CA VAL A 66 -9.02 0.66 -12.48
C VAL A 66 -8.75 0.66 -10.97
N VAL A 67 -7.75 -0.11 -10.51
CA VAL A 67 -7.31 -0.12 -9.10
C VAL A 67 -6.90 1.27 -8.64
N LEU A 68 -6.06 1.97 -9.42
CA LEU A 68 -5.63 3.33 -9.09
C LEU A 68 -6.82 4.30 -9.01
N ARG A 69 -7.80 4.18 -9.91
CA ARG A 69 -9.03 4.97 -9.86
C ARG A 69 -9.84 4.69 -8.61
N THR A 70 -10.04 3.42 -8.26
CA THR A 70 -10.77 3.02 -7.05
C THR A 70 -10.10 3.54 -5.78
N ILE A 71 -8.76 3.59 -5.75
CA ILE A 71 -8.01 4.23 -4.66
C ILE A 71 -8.23 5.74 -4.67
N ALA A 72 -8.12 6.40 -5.83
CA ALA A 72 -8.32 7.84 -5.97
C ALA A 72 -9.73 8.30 -5.55
N GLU A 73 -10.77 7.59 -5.98
CA GLU A 73 -12.16 7.79 -5.56
C GLU A 73 -12.28 7.66 -4.04
N LYS A 74 -11.63 6.64 -3.45
CA LYS A 74 -11.64 6.44 -2.00
C LYS A 74 -10.96 7.56 -1.22
N LEU A 75 -9.82 8.07 -1.71
CA LEU A 75 -9.11 9.20 -1.10
C LEU A 75 -9.95 10.47 -1.14
N ASP A 76 -10.62 10.73 -2.27
CA ASP A 76 -11.51 11.87 -2.45
C ASP A 76 -12.72 11.79 -1.49
N GLU A 77 -13.37 10.62 -1.41
CA GLU A 77 -14.44 10.36 -0.44
C GLU A 77 -13.99 10.57 1.00
N THR A 78 -12.82 10.04 1.37
CA THR A 78 -12.28 10.12 2.75
C THR A 78 -12.01 11.58 3.15
N THR A 79 -11.42 12.35 2.24
CA THR A 79 -11.14 13.79 2.45
C THR A 79 -12.43 14.61 2.56
N LYS A 80 -13.47 14.27 1.79
CA LYS A 80 -14.75 15.00 1.78
C LYS A 80 -15.66 14.70 2.99
N ARG A 81 -15.27 13.80 3.89
CA ARG A 81 -16.02 13.54 5.13
C ARG A 81 -16.08 14.80 6.00
N LYS A 82 -17.11 14.92 6.84
CA LYS A 82 -17.31 16.07 7.74
C LYS A 82 -16.09 16.37 8.64
N THR A 83 -15.27 15.37 8.90
CA THR A 83 -14.06 15.46 9.72
C THR A 83 -12.77 15.70 8.93
N ASN A 84 -12.85 15.85 7.60
CA ASN A 84 -11.72 16.07 6.68
C ASN A 84 -10.54 15.12 6.95
N LEU A 85 -10.84 13.82 6.97
CA LEU A 85 -9.83 12.80 7.25
C LEU A 85 -8.81 12.76 6.11
N LYS A 86 -7.52 12.71 6.48
CA LYS A 86 -6.40 12.54 5.55
C LYS A 86 -5.73 11.20 5.82
N VAL A 87 -5.10 10.62 4.80
CA VAL A 87 -4.27 9.43 5.01
C VAL A 87 -3.04 9.81 5.82
N ASN A 88 -2.83 9.13 6.95
CA ASN A 88 -1.72 9.37 7.84
C ASN A 88 -0.53 8.44 7.60
N GLY A 89 -0.77 7.27 7.02
CA GLY A 89 0.27 6.31 6.69
C GLY A 89 -0.12 5.35 5.56
N VAL A 90 0.88 4.78 4.92
CA VAL A 90 0.73 3.74 3.90
C VAL A 90 1.48 2.50 4.33
N ILE A 91 0.83 1.34 4.21
CA ILE A 91 1.49 0.04 4.35
C ILE A 91 1.55 -0.60 2.97
N TYR A 92 2.75 -0.77 2.42
CA TYR A 92 2.94 -1.48 1.16
C TYR A 92 3.33 -2.94 1.42
N PHE A 93 2.58 -3.88 0.83
CA PHE A 93 2.81 -5.30 0.97
C PHE A 93 3.55 -5.87 -0.23
N HIS A 94 4.68 -6.52 0.06
CA HIS A 94 5.45 -7.32 -0.88
C HIS A 94 5.55 -8.77 -0.39
N ARG A 95 5.35 -9.75 -1.27
CA ARG A 95 5.50 -11.16 -0.88
C ARG A 95 6.99 -11.48 -0.83
N ILE A 96 7.49 -12.03 0.27
CA ILE A 96 8.91 -12.38 0.37
C ILE A 96 9.30 -13.49 -0.62
N THR A 97 8.32 -14.29 -1.06
CA THR A 97 8.50 -15.34 -2.07
C THR A 97 8.78 -14.79 -3.48
N ASP A 98 8.57 -13.50 -3.72
CA ASP A 98 8.91 -12.85 -4.98
C ASP A 98 10.40 -12.49 -4.98
N LEU A 99 11.25 -13.50 -5.21
CA LEU A 99 12.71 -13.43 -5.04
C LEU A 99 13.44 -12.35 -5.87
N ARG A 100 12.77 -11.76 -6.86
CA ARG A 100 13.34 -10.75 -7.75
C ARG A 100 12.42 -9.54 -7.82
N LEU A 101 12.95 -8.37 -7.49
CA LEU A 101 12.35 -7.08 -7.84
C LEU A 101 12.66 -6.71 -9.29
N THR A 102 12.17 -7.53 -10.22
CA THR A 102 12.34 -7.30 -11.66
C THR A 102 10.98 -7.26 -12.35
N GLY A 103 10.91 -6.54 -13.47
CA GLY A 103 9.70 -6.45 -14.28
C GLY A 103 8.51 -5.91 -13.47
N PRO A 104 7.38 -6.64 -13.39
CA PRO A 104 6.16 -6.14 -12.72
C PRO A 104 6.35 -5.74 -11.25
N ALA A 105 7.20 -6.44 -10.50
CA ALA A 105 7.45 -6.12 -9.09
C ALA A 105 8.17 -4.77 -8.91
N ALA A 106 9.12 -4.45 -9.80
CA ALA A 106 9.77 -3.14 -9.83
C ALA A 106 8.78 -2.05 -10.24
N THR A 107 7.94 -2.31 -11.25
CA THR A 107 6.87 -1.38 -11.65
C THR A 107 5.95 -1.04 -10.49
N GLN A 108 5.55 -2.01 -9.67
CA GLN A 108 4.65 -1.74 -8.54
C GLN A 108 5.27 -0.84 -7.47
N ILE A 109 6.58 -0.98 -7.21
CA ILE A 109 7.30 -0.08 -6.32
C ILE A 109 7.38 1.34 -6.92
N GLU A 110 7.64 1.47 -8.22
CA GLU A 110 7.64 2.77 -8.89
C GLU A 110 6.25 3.43 -8.84
N ILE A 111 5.16 2.64 -8.93
CA ILE A 111 3.79 3.13 -8.74
C ILE A 111 3.59 3.61 -7.29
N LEU A 112 4.03 2.84 -6.29
CA LEU A 112 3.99 3.24 -4.87
C LEU A 112 4.71 4.59 -4.67
N GLU A 113 5.91 4.74 -5.24
CA GLU A 113 6.68 5.98 -5.18
C GLU A 113 5.90 7.17 -5.75
N GLN A 114 5.20 6.97 -6.87
CA GLN A 114 4.36 8.01 -7.48
C GLN A 114 3.09 8.31 -6.68
N ILE A 115 2.50 7.32 -6.00
CA ILE A 115 1.33 7.52 -5.14
C ILE A 115 1.72 8.32 -3.89
N CYS A 116 2.85 7.97 -3.26
CA CYS A 116 3.28 8.58 -2.01
C CYS A 116 3.88 9.96 -2.24
N GLY A 117 4.84 10.09 -3.17
CA GLY A 117 5.72 11.25 -3.25
C GLY A 117 6.74 11.28 -2.12
N LYS A 118 7.91 11.87 -2.38
CA LYS A 118 9.07 11.82 -1.47
C LYS A 118 8.76 12.37 -0.06
N ASP A 119 8.00 13.45 0.02
CA ASP A 119 7.62 14.07 1.30
C ASP A 119 6.81 13.11 2.21
N PHE A 120 6.16 12.11 1.62
CA PHE A 120 5.34 11.13 2.36
C PHE A 120 6.12 9.88 2.76
N TYR A 121 7.36 9.67 2.29
CA TYR A 121 8.13 8.45 2.56
C TYR A 121 8.32 8.12 4.06
N PRO A 122 8.48 9.09 4.98
CA PRO A 122 8.51 8.81 6.43
C PRO A 122 7.22 8.18 6.98
N HIS A 123 6.13 8.24 6.22
CA HIS A 123 4.81 7.69 6.55
C HIS A 123 4.53 6.38 5.80
N VAL A 124 5.56 5.73 5.24
CA VAL A 124 5.45 4.48 4.50
C VAL A 124 6.14 3.35 5.27
N ALA A 125 5.37 2.29 5.56
CA ALA A 125 5.88 1.02 6.03
C ALA A 125 5.90 0.02 4.87
N PHE A 126 7.09 -0.47 4.52
CA PHE A 126 7.29 -1.56 3.58
C PHE A 126 7.24 -2.89 4.33
N VAL A 127 6.18 -3.66 4.09
CA VAL A 127 5.89 -4.90 4.78
C VAL A 127 6.12 -6.08 3.85
N THR A 128 7.01 -6.97 4.25
CA THR A 128 7.19 -8.27 3.59
C THR A 128 6.29 -9.32 4.23
N SER A 129 5.57 -10.10 3.42
CA SER A 129 4.59 -11.11 3.86
C SER A 129 4.94 -12.51 3.34
N MET A 130 4.09 -13.50 3.62
CA MET A 130 4.25 -14.91 3.22
C MET A 130 5.45 -15.62 3.84
N TRP A 131 5.95 -15.11 4.97
CA TRP A 131 7.04 -15.73 5.75
C TRP A 131 6.71 -17.14 6.24
N ASN A 132 5.42 -17.46 6.39
CA ASN A 132 4.93 -18.80 6.73
C ASN A 132 5.00 -19.82 5.57
N ARG A 133 5.33 -19.39 4.34
CA ARG A 133 5.45 -20.26 3.17
C ARG A 133 6.88 -20.73 2.90
N ILE A 134 7.83 -20.29 3.69
CA ILE A 134 9.25 -20.59 3.52
C ILE A 134 9.79 -21.31 4.75
N ASN A 135 10.75 -22.20 4.55
CA ASN A 135 11.49 -22.81 5.65
C ASN A 135 12.75 -22.00 5.93
N ARG A 136 12.66 -21.03 6.84
CA ARG A 136 13.77 -20.13 7.21
C ARG A 136 15.00 -20.83 7.76
N LYS A 137 14.85 -22.03 8.32
CA LYS A 137 15.99 -22.83 8.81
C LYS A 137 16.82 -23.40 7.67
N VAL A 138 16.24 -23.51 6.47
CA VAL A 138 16.87 -24.11 5.30
C VAL A 138 17.32 -23.05 4.31
N ASP A 139 16.56 -21.97 4.16
CA ASP A 139 16.83 -20.95 3.14
C ASP A 139 16.93 -19.54 3.74
N VAL A 140 18.17 -19.13 4.03
CA VAL A 140 18.52 -17.80 4.55
C VAL A 140 18.43 -16.70 3.47
N SER A 141 18.21 -17.06 2.20
CA SER A 141 18.19 -16.08 1.10
C SER A 141 17.03 -15.09 1.24
N TYR A 142 15.90 -15.49 1.84
CA TYR A 142 14.75 -14.61 2.09
C TYR A 142 15.06 -13.53 3.14
N ASP A 143 15.80 -13.89 4.20
CA ASP A 143 16.27 -12.92 5.19
C ASP A 143 17.27 -11.94 4.57
N ASN A 144 18.17 -12.42 3.71
CA ASN A 144 19.10 -11.57 2.96
C ASN A 144 18.38 -10.66 1.96
N LEU A 145 17.35 -11.17 1.27
CA LEU A 145 16.50 -10.37 0.38
C LEU A 145 15.82 -9.25 1.16
N HIS A 146 15.15 -9.56 2.27
CA HIS A 146 14.51 -8.55 3.11
C HIS A 146 15.48 -7.44 3.53
N LYS A 147 16.70 -7.81 3.98
CA LYS A 147 17.75 -6.84 4.33
C LYS A 147 18.20 -6.00 3.13
N ALA A 148 18.43 -6.64 1.98
CA ALA A 148 18.85 -5.94 0.76
C ALA A 148 17.77 -4.96 0.26
N LEU A 149 16.50 -5.32 0.38
CA LEU A 149 15.37 -4.42 0.10
C LEU A 149 15.37 -3.21 1.02
N GLY A 150 15.55 -3.43 2.34
CA GLY A 150 15.64 -2.35 3.32
C GLY A 150 16.81 -1.40 3.05
N GLN A 151 17.96 -1.94 2.64
CA GLN A 151 19.12 -1.12 2.26
C GLN A 151 18.84 -0.30 0.98
N LYS A 152 18.21 -0.91 -0.02
CA LYS A 152 17.91 -0.27 -1.31
C LYS A 152 16.85 0.83 -1.17
N TYR A 153 15.84 0.63 -0.34
CA TYR A 153 14.72 1.56 -0.14
C TYR A 153 14.74 2.17 1.27
N SER A 154 15.92 2.63 1.70
CA SER A 154 16.18 3.12 3.07
C SER A 154 15.36 4.34 3.51
N ALA A 155 14.62 4.97 2.59
CA ALA A 155 13.69 6.05 2.90
C ALA A 155 12.37 5.56 3.53
N TRP A 156 12.10 4.25 3.52
CA TRP A 156 10.93 3.64 4.14
C TRP A 156 11.34 2.77 5.31
N GLU A 157 10.40 2.55 6.24
CA GLU A 157 10.61 1.61 7.33
C GLU A 157 10.23 0.19 6.89
N PHE A 158 11.00 -0.82 7.28
CA PHE A 158 10.86 -2.19 6.82
C PHE A 158 10.40 -3.14 7.92
N PHE A 159 9.42 -3.98 7.60
CA PHE A 159 8.85 -4.96 8.54
C PHE A 159 8.64 -6.33 7.91
N GLN A 160 8.68 -7.35 8.76
CA GLN A 160 8.24 -8.71 8.44
C GLN A 160 6.85 -8.91 9.06
N PHE A 161 5.85 -9.24 8.25
CA PHE A 161 4.52 -9.60 8.74
C PHE A 161 4.41 -11.11 8.91
N THR A 162 4.29 -11.54 10.17
CA THR A 162 4.21 -12.95 10.57
C THR A 162 2.91 -13.28 11.30
N ASP A 163 2.37 -12.32 12.05
CA ASP A 163 1.21 -12.50 12.95
C ASP A 163 0.62 -11.14 13.39
N GLY A 164 -0.36 -11.17 14.28
CA GLY A 164 -0.99 -9.98 14.86
C GLY A 164 -0.01 -9.05 15.57
N ALA A 165 0.94 -9.58 16.35
CA ALA A 165 1.92 -8.76 17.06
C ALA A 165 2.82 -7.97 16.09
N SER A 166 3.24 -8.60 14.98
CA SER A 166 3.97 -7.90 13.93
C SER A 166 3.12 -6.84 13.22
N ALA A 167 1.81 -7.04 13.09
CA ALA A 167 0.90 -6.05 12.52
C ALA A 167 0.67 -4.85 13.44
N GLU A 168 0.50 -5.09 14.74
CA GLU A 168 0.39 -4.06 15.77
C GLU A 168 1.64 -3.18 15.79
N LYS A 169 2.84 -3.78 15.75
CA LYS A 169 4.11 -3.06 15.67
C LYS A 169 4.20 -2.11 14.46
N VAL A 170 3.70 -2.52 13.30
CA VAL A 170 3.66 -1.66 12.10
C VAL A 170 2.77 -0.43 12.33
N LEU A 171 1.58 -0.63 12.92
CA LEU A 171 0.64 0.45 13.20
C LEU A 171 1.17 1.43 14.24
N GLU A 172 1.79 0.92 15.31
CA GLU A 172 2.41 1.73 16.36
C GLU A 172 3.56 2.57 15.81
N SER A 173 4.41 1.99 14.95
CA SER A 173 5.51 2.75 14.33
C SER A 173 5.00 3.89 13.44
N LEU A 174 4.03 3.60 12.56
CA LEU A 174 3.42 4.63 11.71
C LEU A 174 2.77 5.75 12.54
N ARG A 175 2.13 5.39 13.66
CA ARG A 175 1.54 6.36 14.59
C ARG A 175 2.61 7.19 15.29
N GLY A 176 3.77 6.63 15.62
CA GLY A 176 4.91 7.35 16.18
C GLY A 176 5.40 8.47 15.25
N ASN A 177 5.30 8.28 13.93
CA ASN A 177 5.66 9.28 12.92
C ASN A 177 4.57 10.37 12.70
N ALA A 178 3.49 10.37 13.48
CA ALA A 178 2.38 11.33 13.31
C ALA A 178 2.76 12.80 13.59
N ALA A 179 3.92 13.07 14.21
CA ALA A 179 4.40 14.43 14.47
C ALA A 179 4.71 15.21 13.18
N THR A 180 5.04 14.53 12.09
CA THR A 180 5.23 15.15 10.78
C THR A 180 3.93 15.11 9.97
N THR A 181 3.63 16.18 9.23
CA THR A 181 2.46 16.20 8.35
C THR A 181 2.90 16.11 6.90
N ALA A 182 2.49 15.04 6.23
CA ALA A 182 2.61 14.91 4.79
C ALA A 182 1.25 14.60 4.14
N THR A 183 1.16 14.81 2.84
CA THR A 183 -0.01 14.45 2.03
C THR A 183 0.46 13.63 0.86
N LEU A 184 -0.22 12.52 0.59
CA LEU A 184 0.05 11.67 -0.56
C LEU A 184 0.06 12.49 -1.85
N GLN A 185 1.03 12.23 -2.72
CA GLN A 185 1.06 12.84 -4.05
C GLN A 185 -0.23 12.56 -4.83
N LEU A 186 -0.77 11.35 -4.76
CA LEU A 186 -2.05 11.02 -5.40
C LEU A 186 -3.21 11.84 -4.82
N GLU A 187 -3.27 12.05 -3.50
CA GLU A 187 -4.31 12.86 -2.87
C GLU A 187 -4.23 14.32 -3.32
N LYS A 188 -3.01 14.89 -3.43
CA LYS A 188 -2.78 16.24 -3.97
C LYS A 188 -3.32 16.36 -5.41
N GLU A 189 -3.02 15.37 -6.26
CA GLU A 189 -3.43 15.37 -7.67
C GLU A 189 -4.95 15.18 -7.83
N VAL A 190 -5.55 14.31 -7.02
CA VAL A 190 -7.00 14.07 -7.02
C VAL A 190 -7.76 15.30 -6.51
N ARG A 191 -7.25 16.01 -5.50
CA ARG A 191 -7.85 17.27 -5.03
C ARG A 191 -7.83 18.35 -6.12
N ALA A 192 -6.76 18.40 -6.91
CA ALA A 192 -6.60 19.41 -7.97
C ALA A 192 -7.41 19.10 -9.24
N SER A 193 -7.58 17.83 -9.60
CA SER A 193 -8.11 17.42 -10.91
C SER A 193 -9.33 16.48 -10.85
N GLY A 194 -9.77 16.09 -9.65
CA GLY A 194 -10.83 15.12 -9.42
C GLY A 194 -10.38 13.66 -9.54
N SER A 195 -11.25 12.75 -9.11
CA SER A 195 -11.05 11.29 -9.06
C SER A 195 -11.55 10.54 -10.31
N LYS A 196 -12.07 11.26 -11.31
CA LYS A 196 -12.56 10.67 -12.58
C LYS A 196 -11.43 9.94 -13.32
N ALA A 197 -11.77 8.88 -14.07
CA ALA A 197 -10.80 8.06 -14.79
C ALA A 197 -9.84 8.86 -15.70
N SER A 198 -10.34 9.89 -16.40
CA SER A 198 -9.53 10.77 -17.24
C SER A 198 -8.53 11.62 -16.46
N SER A 199 -8.87 12.00 -15.23
CA SER A 199 -7.99 12.74 -14.32
C SER A 199 -6.95 11.80 -13.70
N VAL A 200 -7.36 10.61 -13.28
CA VAL A 200 -6.46 9.60 -12.69
C VAL A 200 -5.37 9.17 -13.66
N ARG A 201 -5.65 9.03 -14.96
CA ARG A 201 -4.61 8.76 -15.97
C ARG A 201 -3.53 9.84 -16.04
N LYS A 202 -3.88 11.11 -15.76
CA LYS A 202 -2.94 12.24 -15.81
C LYS A 202 -2.05 12.35 -14.57
N THR A 203 -2.39 11.65 -13.48
CA THR A 203 -1.59 11.55 -12.25
C THR A 203 -0.20 10.98 -12.54
N LYS A 204 0.76 11.22 -11.65
CA LYS A 204 2.09 10.62 -11.78
C LYS A 204 2.02 9.09 -11.79
N ALA A 205 1.20 8.51 -10.92
CA ALA A 205 0.99 7.07 -10.85
C ALA A 205 0.29 6.52 -12.11
N GLY A 206 -0.72 7.23 -12.63
CA GLY A 206 -1.44 6.87 -13.86
C GLY A 206 -0.52 6.85 -15.07
N LYS A 207 0.27 7.92 -15.27
CA LYS A 207 1.29 7.97 -16.32
C LYS A 207 2.32 6.86 -16.19
N ARG A 208 2.71 6.52 -14.95
CA ARG A 208 3.65 5.41 -14.73
C ARG A 208 3.07 4.06 -15.14
N ILE A 209 1.80 3.80 -14.83
CA ILE A 209 1.09 2.59 -15.26
C ILE A 209 0.99 2.55 -16.81
N GLU A 210 0.67 3.68 -17.44
CA GLU A 210 0.53 3.75 -18.91
C GLU A 210 1.85 3.47 -19.65
N ARG A 211 3.00 3.93 -19.12
CA ARG A 211 4.32 3.61 -19.71
C ARG A 211 4.64 2.11 -19.78
N GLU A 212 3.97 1.28 -18.99
CA GLU A 212 4.12 -0.19 -19.09
C GLU A 212 3.42 -0.73 -20.34
N MET A 213 2.34 -0.09 -20.79
CA MET A 213 1.66 -0.41 -22.04
C MET A 213 2.55 -0.13 -23.25
N ASP A 214 3.25 1.01 -23.24
CA ASP A 214 4.13 1.41 -24.34
C ASP A 214 5.34 0.49 -24.45
N ARG A 215 5.93 0.10 -23.31
CA ARG A 215 7.04 -0.87 -23.28
C ARG A 215 6.64 -2.23 -23.84
N ASN A 216 5.46 -2.74 -23.48
CA ASN A 216 4.97 -4.03 -23.97
C ASN A 216 4.62 -4.01 -25.47
N ARG A 217 4.25 -2.85 -26.04
CA ARG A 217 4.03 -2.70 -27.49
C ARG A 217 5.34 -2.67 -28.27
N CYS A 218 6.41 -2.16 -27.69
CA CYS A 218 7.71 -2.01 -28.36
C CYS A 218 8.52 -3.33 -28.43
N THR A 219 8.12 -4.37 -27.70
CA THR A 219 8.80 -5.69 -27.71
C THR A 219 8.21 -6.67 -28.74
N ILE A 220 7.16 -6.26 -29.45
CA ILE A 220 6.41 -7.11 -30.42
C ILE A 220 6.69 -6.66 -31.88
N LEU A 221 7.54 -5.66 -32.09
CA LEU A 221 8.06 -5.20 -33.39
C LEU A 221 9.57 -5.44 -33.44
#